data_AF-A0A949QD73-F1
#
_entry.id   AF-A0A949QD73-F1
#
_cell.length_a   1.000
_cell.length_b   1.000
_cell.length_c   1.000
_cell.angle_alpha   90.00
_cell.angle_beta   90.00
_cell.angle_gamma   90.00
#
_symmetry.space_group_name_H-M   'P 1'
#
loop_
_entity.id
_entity.type
_entity.pdbx_description
1 polymer ?
#
loop_
_entity_poly.entity_id
_entity_poly.type
_entity_poly.pdbx_seq_one_letter_code
_entity_poly.pdbx_strand_id
1 'polypeptide(L)'
;MSVTLNRTQAIQMLTKIGAKMEEGGRHTKVSFEVNGKKVLQTVFSRGSKDIPTGTAKSIFRELGLGKSTEKCLALRNCPLKREEYIAYLQSEGVL
;
A
#
# COMPACT_ATOMS: atom_id res chain seq x y z
N MET A 1 9.48 6.59 -16.02
CA MET A 1 9.37 5.16 -15.64
C MET A 1 7.91 4.84 -15.36
N SER A 2 7.36 3.84 -16.04
CA SER A 2 6.01 3.34 -15.81
C SER A 2 5.99 2.54 -14.51
N VAL A 3 5.18 2.97 -13.55
CA VAL A 3 5.01 2.25 -12.28
C VAL A 3 4.02 1.12 -12.52
N THR A 4 4.51 -0.11 -12.51
CA THR A 4 3.69 -1.32 -12.58
C THR A 4 3.77 -2.01 -11.23
N LEU A 5 2.64 -2.10 -10.52
CA LEU A 5 2.54 -2.77 -9.23
C LEU A 5 1.66 -3.99 -9.39
N ASN A 6 2.22 -5.17 -9.14
CA ASN A 6 1.45 -6.40 -9.21
C ASN A 6 0.43 -6.45 -8.07
N ARG A 7 -0.79 -6.95 -8.33
CA ARG A 7 -1.85 -7.05 -7.32
C ARG A 7 -1.41 -7.84 -6.10
N THR A 8 -0.76 -8.99 -6.29
CA THR A 8 -0.31 -9.84 -5.18
C THR A 8 0.73 -9.13 -4.33
N GLN A 9 1.63 -8.37 -4.96
CA GLN A 9 2.65 -7.59 -4.25
C GLN A 9 2.02 -6.43 -3.46
N ALA A 10 1.06 -5.74 -4.07
CA ALA A 10 0.29 -4.67 -3.40
C ALA A 10 -0.44 -5.23 -2.18
N ILE A 11 -1.14 -6.35 -2.32
CA ILE A 11 -1.88 -6.99 -1.22
C ILE A 11 -0.92 -7.38 -0.09
N GLN A 12 0.19 -8.05 -0.39
CA GLN A 12 1.16 -8.46 0.63
C GLN A 12 1.71 -7.26 1.42
N MET A 13 2.07 -6.19 0.70
CA MET A 13 2.51 -4.94 1.33
C MET A 13 1.40 -4.34 2.19
N LEU A 14 0.19 -4.19 1.65
CA LEU A 14 -0.95 -3.59 2.34
C LEU A 14 -1.38 -4.39 3.58
N THR A 15 -1.36 -5.72 3.53
CA THR A 15 -1.57 -6.58 4.70
C THR A 15 -0.51 -6.32 5.77
N LYS A 16 0.75 -6.21 5.36
CA LYS A 16 1.89 -6.08 6.28
C LYS A 16 1.88 -4.76 7.05
N ILE A 17 1.47 -3.68 6.39
CA ILE A 17 1.29 -2.37 7.04
C ILE A 17 0.06 -2.37 7.98
N GLY A 18 -0.81 -3.37 7.89
CA GLY A 18 -2.03 -3.49 8.67
C GLY A 18 -3.24 -2.82 8.02
N ALA A 19 -3.25 -2.65 6.69
CA ALA A 19 -4.42 -2.17 5.98
C ALA A 19 -5.53 -3.22 6.04
N LYS A 20 -6.76 -2.76 6.27
CA LYS A 20 -7.97 -3.57 6.20
C LYS A 20 -8.36 -3.76 4.74
N MET A 21 -8.69 -4.99 4.38
CA MET A 21 -9.16 -5.34 3.04
C MET A 21 -10.58 -5.87 3.13
N GLU A 22 -11.49 -5.19 2.45
CA GLU A 22 -12.88 -5.63 2.29
C GLU A 22 -13.05 -6.15 0.86
N GLU A 23 -13.30 -7.45 0.73
CA GLU A 23 -13.60 -8.05 -0.57
C GLU A 23 -15.10 -7.92 -0.86
N GLY A 24 -15.45 -7.14 -1.89
CA GLY A 24 -16.83 -7.02 -2.38
C GLY A 24 -16.83 -7.38 -3.85
N GLY A 25 -17.52 -8.47 -4.23
CA GLY A 25 -17.38 -9.19 -5.51
C GLY A 25 -16.89 -8.35 -6.72
N ARG A 26 -15.93 -8.80 -7.53
CA ARG A 26 -15.18 -8.03 -8.56
C ARG A 26 -14.20 -6.96 -8.05
N HIS A 27 -14.41 -6.32 -6.90
CA HIS A 27 -13.49 -5.31 -6.36
C HIS A 27 -12.94 -5.67 -4.98
N THR A 28 -11.73 -5.20 -4.68
CA THR A 28 -11.14 -5.26 -3.34
C THR A 28 -10.95 -3.82 -2.87
N LYS A 29 -11.62 -3.46 -1.79
CA LYS A 29 -11.48 -2.17 -1.13
C LYS A 29 -10.42 -2.31 -0.05
N VAL A 30 -9.51 -1.35 0.02
CA VAL A 30 -8.44 -1.33 1.01
C VAL A 30 -8.46 0.00 1.74
N SER A 31 -8.44 -0.07 3.07
CA SER A 31 -8.34 1.10 3.94
C SER A 31 -7.20 0.92 4.94
N PHE A 32 -6.39 1.96 5.09
CA PHE A 32 -5.35 2.02 6.11
C PHE A 32 -5.59 3.25 6.99
N GLU A 33 -5.68 3.01 8.29
CA GLU A 33 -5.91 4.02 9.31
C GLU A 33 -4.82 3.92 10.37
N VAL A 34 -4.26 5.06 10.76
CA VAL A 34 -3.29 5.17 11.85
C VAL A 34 -3.77 6.25 12.80
N ASN A 35 -3.86 5.92 14.09
CA ASN A 35 -4.35 6.81 15.15
C ASN A 35 -5.71 7.47 14.82
N GLY A 36 -6.62 6.73 14.17
CA GLY A 36 -7.93 7.22 13.76
C GLY A 36 -7.94 8.14 12.53
N LYS A 37 -6.77 8.44 11.94
CA LYS A 37 -6.66 9.16 10.67
C LYS A 37 -6.56 8.19 9.50
N LYS A 38 -7.38 8.40 8.48
CA LYS A 38 -7.32 7.65 7.21
C LYS A 38 -6.09 8.09 6.43
N VAL A 39 -5.17 7.14 6.21
CA VAL A 39 -3.93 7.34 5.46
C VAL A 39 -4.09 6.91 4.01
N LEU A 40 -4.76 5.78 3.78
CA LEU A 40 -4.99 5.22 2.44
C LEU A 40 -6.43 4.74 2.31
N GLN A 41 -7.09 5.08 1.21
CA GLN A 41 -8.35 4.48 0.83
C GLN A 41 -8.35 4.22 -0.68
N THR A 42 -8.33 2.95 -1.08
CA THR A 42 -8.26 2.59 -2.49
C THR A 42 -9.14 1.39 -2.82
N VAL A 43 -9.50 1.26 -4.09
CA VAL A 43 -10.27 0.13 -4.61
C VAL A 43 -9.60 -0.35 -5.88
N PHE A 44 -9.37 -1.65 -6.00
CA PHE A 44 -8.84 -2.24 -7.23
C PHE A 44 -9.65 -3.48 -7.64
N SER A 45 -9.73 -3.69 -8.95
CA SER A 45 -10.47 -4.81 -9.53
C SER A 45 -9.70 -6.13 -9.35
N ARG A 46 -10.42 -7.21 -9.03
CA ARG A 46 -9.85 -8.56 -8.89
C ARG A 46 -9.54 -9.23 -10.23
N GLY A 47 -10.16 -8.77 -11.32
CA GLY A 47 -9.97 -9.33 -12.66
C GLY A 47 -8.64 -8.94 -13.32
N SER A 48 -7.88 -8.02 -12.75
CA SER A 48 -6.61 -7.55 -13.29
C SER A 48 -5.44 -8.07 -12.47
N LYS A 49 -4.43 -8.63 -13.16
CA LYS A 49 -3.20 -9.11 -12.52
C LYS A 49 -2.37 -7.97 -11.92
N ASP A 50 -2.49 -6.78 -12.51
CA ASP A 50 -1.74 -5.59 -12.13
C ASP A 50 -2.68 -4.49 -11.64
N ILE A 51 -2.22 -3.75 -10.63
CA ILE A 51 -2.87 -2.54 -10.15
C ILE A 51 -2.71 -1.47 -11.24
N PRO A 52 -3.78 -0.75 -11.65
CA PRO A 52 -3.66 0.35 -12.60
C PRO A 52 -2.60 1.37 -12.15
N THR A 53 -1.78 1.85 -13.07
CA THR A 53 -0.66 2.76 -12.76
C THR A 53 -1.11 4.02 -12.00
N GLY A 54 -2.32 4.54 -12.26
CA GLY A 54 -2.90 5.65 -11.51
C GLY A 54 -3.13 5.30 -10.04
N THR A 55 -3.73 4.15 -9.78
CA THR A 55 -3.98 3.62 -8.43
C THR A 55 -2.67 3.34 -7.69
N ALA A 56 -1.70 2.70 -8.37
CA ALA A 56 -0.38 2.44 -7.78
C ALA A 56 0.34 3.73 -7.38
N LYS A 57 0.32 4.76 -8.23
CA LYS A 57 0.87 6.09 -7.90
C LYS A 57 0.14 6.73 -6.72
N SER A 58 -1.18 6.58 -6.63
CA SER A 58 -1.96 7.10 -5.49
C SER A 58 -1.57 6.43 -4.19
N ILE A 59 -1.49 5.09 -4.19
CA ILE A 59 -1.04 4.30 -3.02
C ILE A 59 0.34 4.76 -2.57
N PHE A 60 1.28 4.95 -3.50
CA PHE A 60 2.63 5.37 -3.13
C PHE A 60 2.68 6.81 -2.62
N ARG A 61 1.85 7.71 -3.17
CA ARG A 61 1.75 9.09 -2.69
C ARG A 61 1.17 9.14 -1.28
N GLU A 62 0.10 8.40 -1.03
CA GLU A 62 -0.59 8.35 0.26
C GLU A 62 0.23 7.66 1.35
N LEU A 63 1.05 6.68 0.98
CA LEU A 63 1.98 6.03 1.89
C LEU A 63 3.36 6.71 1.94
N GLY A 64 3.54 7.87 1.31
CA GLY A 64 4.80 8.64 1.33
C GLY A 64 6.01 7.93 0.69
N LEU A 65 5.78 6.88 -0.10
CA LEU A 65 6.83 6.04 -0.70
C LEU A 65 7.45 6.67 -1.96
N GLY A 66 6.93 7.81 -2.43
CA GLY A 66 7.37 8.45 -3.66
C GLY A 66 7.08 7.62 -4.92
N LYS A 67 7.57 8.03 -6.09
CA LYS A 67 7.30 7.35 -7.38
C LYS A 67 8.11 6.06 -7.61
N SER A 68 8.72 5.45 -6.58
CA SER A 68 9.65 4.32 -6.79
C SER A 68 9.05 2.97 -6.38
N THR A 69 8.97 2.06 -7.35
CA THR A 69 8.59 0.65 -7.15
C THR A 69 9.57 -0.10 -6.24
N GLU A 70 10.81 0.36 -6.17
CA GLU A 70 11.86 -0.24 -5.34
C GLU A 70 11.57 -0.09 -3.85
N LYS A 71 11.04 1.08 -3.43
CA LYS A 71 10.61 1.32 -2.05
C LYS A 71 9.48 0.37 -1.66
N CYS A 72 8.56 0.04 -2.58
CA CYS A 72 7.53 -0.97 -2.32
C CYS A 72 8.07 -2.39 -2.19
N LEU A 73 9.08 -2.76 -2.99
CA LEU A 73 9.74 -4.05 -2.83
C LEU A 73 10.53 -4.12 -1.52
N ALA A 74 11.15 -3.01 -1.11
CA ALA A 74 11.81 -2.89 0.19
C ALA A 74 10.82 -3.07 1.35
N LEU A 75 9.61 -2.48 1.27
CA LEU A 75 8.55 -2.70 2.25
C LEU A 75 8.08 -4.15 2.32
N ARG A 76 7.88 -4.78 1.16
CA ARG A 76 7.48 -6.18 1.06
C ARG A 76 8.51 -7.08 1.73
N ASN A 77 9.80 -6.84 1.48
CA ASN A 77 10.90 -7.61 2.05
C ASN A 77 11.37 -7.10 3.43
N CYS A 78 10.75 -6.04 3.96
CA CYS A 78 11.21 -5.41 5.19
C CYS A 78 11.12 -6.39 6.37
N PRO A 79 12.21 -6.70 7.09
CA PRO A 79 12.14 -7.59 8.25
C PRO A 79 11.40 -6.96 9.45
N LEU A 80 11.06 -5.67 9.36
CA LEU A 80 10.42 -4.90 10.42
C LEU A 80 8.99 -5.40 10.71
N LYS A 81 8.69 -5.53 11.99
CA LYS A 81 7.33 -5.80 12.49
C LYS A 81 6.46 -4.56 12.29
N ARG A 82 5.12 -4.74 12.35
CA ARG A 82 4.13 -3.67 12.15
C ARG A 82 4.42 -2.39 12.94
N GLU A 83 4.87 -2.54 14.18
CA GLU A 83 5.17 -1.42 15.09
C GLU A 83 6.39 -0.62 14.63
N GLU A 84 7.45 -1.31 14.23
CA GLU A 84 8.67 -0.69 13.69
C GLU A 84 8.39 -0.02 12.34
N TYR A 85 7.46 -0.57 11.57
CA TYR A 85 7.06 0.03 10.31
C TYR A 85 6.29 1.35 10.50
N ILE A 86 5.40 1.40 11.49
CA ILE A 86 4.71 2.65 11.85
C ILE A 86 5.72 3.69 12.36
N ALA A 87 6.68 3.28 13.20
CA ALA A 87 7.75 4.14 13.68
C ALA A 87 8.62 4.68 12.52
N TYR A 88 8.93 3.84 11.53
CA TYR A 88 9.63 4.26 10.31
C TYR A 88 8.83 5.31 9.51
N LEU A 89 7.54 5.07 9.28
CA LEU A 89 6.68 6.02 8.57
C LEU A 89 6.53 7.36 9.32
N GLN A 90 6.49 7.34 10.65
CA GLN A 90 6.53 8.54 11.48
C GLN A 90 7.88 9.28 11.36
N SER A 91 9.00 8.54 11.34
CA SER A 91 10.34 9.13 11.20
C SER A 91 10.58 9.78 9.83
N GLU A 92 9.93 9.27 8.78
CA GLU A 92 9.99 9.83 7.43
C GLU A 92 8.99 10.99 7.21
N GLY A 93 8.20 11.35 8.24
CA GLY A 93 7.23 12.44 8.17
C GLY A 93 6.03 12.16 7.25
N VAL A 94 5.79 10.88 6.96
CA VAL A 94 4.63 10.43 6.17
C VAL A 94 3.36 10.40 7.03
N LEU A 95 3.53 10.15 8.33
CA LEU A 95 2.49 10.01 9.36
C LEU A 95 2.70 11.01 10.49
#